data_AF-A0A102D4T9-F1
#
_entry.id   AF-A0A102D4T9-F1
#
_cell.length_a   1.000
_cell.length_b   1.000
_cell.length_c   1.000
_cell.angle_alpha   90.00
_cell.angle_beta   90.00
_cell.angle_gamma   90.00
#
_symmetry.space_group_name_H-M   'P 1'
#
loop_
_entity.id
_entity.type
_entity.pdbx_description
1 polymer ?
#
loop_
_entity_poly.entity_id
_entity_poly.type
_entity_poly.pdbx_seq_one_letter_code
_entity_poly.pdbx_strand_id
1 'polypeptide(L)' 'MAMKNGQKGQIRPSVTALSTTLCRDALDGADHPADAVSALMSAAATILRRSFGEEGALALMTQALDTTGVAWRATRCN' A
#
# COMPACT_ATOMS: atom_id res chain seq x y z
N MET A 1 42.00 21.49 -0.56
CA MET A 1 40.57 21.66 -0.21
C MET A 1 39.79 21.69 -1.51
N ALA A 2 39.10 20.60 -1.86
CA ALA A 2 38.00 20.53 -2.84
C ALA A 2 37.51 19.08 -2.93
N MET A 3 36.41 18.79 -2.25
CA MET A 3 35.71 17.49 -2.33
C MET A 3 34.88 17.46 -3.61
N LYS A 4 35.04 16.41 -4.43
CA LYS A 4 34.31 16.22 -5.68
C LYS A 4 33.03 15.43 -5.41
N ASN A 5 31.90 16.14 -5.48
CA ASN A 5 30.54 15.62 -5.50
C ASN A 5 30.34 14.53 -6.55
N GLY A 6 29.54 13.51 -6.22
CA GLY A 6 29.08 12.55 -7.20
C GLY A 6 28.38 11.28 -6.69
N GLN A 7 27.91 11.23 -5.44
CA GLN A 7 26.96 10.18 -5.04
C GLN A 7 25.60 10.53 -5.66
N LYS A 8 25.29 9.88 -6.79
CA LYS A 8 23.93 9.82 -7.34
C LYS A 8 23.05 9.13 -6.31
N GLY A 9 22.42 9.93 -5.45
CA GLY A 9 21.41 9.47 -4.50
C GLY A 9 20.30 8.79 -5.28
N GLN A 10 20.29 7.46 -5.24
CA GLN A 10 19.14 6.66 -5.62
C GLN A 10 18.03 7.08 -4.67
N ILE A 11 17.20 8.04 -5.09
CA ILE A 11 16.05 8.52 -4.31
C ILE A 11 15.06 7.38 -4.32
N ARG A 12 15.23 6.42 -3.39
CA ARG A 12 14.19 5.44 -3.10
C ARG A 12 12.98 6.28 -2.69
N PRO A 13 11.88 6.27 -3.46
CA PRO A 13 10.70 7.02 -3.05
C PRO A 13 10.35 6.59 -1.64
N SER A 14 10.14 7.58 -0.77
CA SER A 14 9.65 7.32 0.58
C SER A 14 8.39 6.47 0.47
N VAL A 15 8.14 5.63 1.47
CA VAL A 15 6.95 4.77 1.50
C VAL A 15 5.70 5.61 1.20
N THR A 16 5.62 6.83 1.74
CA THR A 16 4.58 7.82 1.48
C THR A 16 4.44 8.21 0.00
N ALA A 17 5.55 8.50 -0.70
CA ALA A 17 5.51 8.86 -2.12
C ALA A 17 5.07 7.69 -3.03
N LEU A 18 5.46 6.46 -2.66
CA LEU A 18 4.98 5.24 -3.32
C LEU A 18 3.49 5.02 -3.09
N SER A 19 3.01 5.20 -1.86
CA SER A 19 1.59 5.09 -1.52
C SER A 19 0.74 6.05 -2.36
N THR A 20 1.14 7.31 -2.45
CA THR A 20 0.38 8.33 -3.21
C THR A 20 0.35 8.03 -4.71
N THR A 21 1.48 7.58 -5.27
CA THR A 21 1.57 7.25 -6.71
C THR A 21 0.68 6.05 -7.04
N LEU A 22 0.81 4.96 -6.28
CA LEU A 22 0.04 3.74 -6.52
C LEU A 22 -1.46 3.94 -6.27
N CYS A 23 -1.83 4.75 -5.28
CA CYS A 23 -3.23 5.10 -5.00
C CYS A 23 -3.82 5.93 -6.14
N ARG A 24 -3.05 6.86 -6.70
CA ARG A 24 -3.47 7.66 -7.85
C ARG A 24 -3.65 6.80 -9.10
N ASP A 25 -2.68 5.95 -9.43
CA ASP A 25 -2.78 5.03 -10.58
C ASP A 25 -3.97 4.06 -10.44
N ALA A 26 -4.21 3.56 -9.22
CA ALA A 26 -5.35 2.68 -8.94
C ALA A 26 -6.71 3.37 -9.14
N LEU A 27 -6.81 4.67 -8.86
CA LEU A 27 -8.04 5.44 -9.01
C LEU A 27 -8.23 5.97 -10.44
N ASP A 28 -7.15 6.33 -11.12
CA ASP A 28 -7.18 6.89 -12.48
C ASP A 28 -7.44 5.81 -13.54
N GLY A 29 -6.97 4.58 -13.31
CA GLY A 29 -7.10 3.45 -14.24
C GLY A 29 -8.32 2.54 -14.03
N ALA A 30 -9.13 2.76 -13.01
CA ALA A 30 -10.23 1.87 -12.66
C ALA A 30 -11.58 2.38 -13.20
N ASP A 31 -12.01 1.81 -14.32
CA ASP A 31 -13.33 2.06 -14.93
C ASP A 31 -14.48 1.56 -14.03
N HIS A 32 -14.19 0.60 -13.15
CA HIS A 32 -15.14 0.01 -12.20
C HIS A 32 -14.59 0.04 -10.76
N PRO A 33 -15.42 0.33 -9.73
CA PRO A 33 -14.96 0.45 -8.33
C PRO A 33 -14.29 -0.82 -7.80
N ALA A 34 -14.64 -1.99 -8.34
CA ALA A 34 -14.00 -3.26 -7.98
C ALA A 34 -12.52 -3.33 -8.40
N ASP A 35 -12.19 -2.77 -9.56
CA ASP A 35 -10.81 -2.71 -10.06
C ASP A 35 -9.98 -1.71 -9.24
N ALA A 36 -10.57 -0.58 -8.84
CA ALA A 36 -9.91 0.39 -7.97
C ALA A 36 -9.52 -0.24 -6.62
N VAL A 37 -10.45 -0.98 -6.01
CA VAL A 37 -10.22 -1.68 -4.74
C VAL A 37 -9.15 -2.77 -4.90
N SER A 38 -9.18 -3.52 -6.01
CA SER A 38 -8.18 -4.55 -6.30
C SER A 38 -6.79 -3.96 -6.50
N ALA A 39 -6.69 -2.84 -7.23
CA ALA A 39 -5.44 -2.11 -7.43
C ALA A 39 -4.91 -1.50 -6.13
N LEU A 40 -5.78 -0.92 -5.29
CA LEU A 40 -5.43 -0.42 -3.96
C LEU A 40 -4.91 -1.53 -3.04
N MET A 41 -5.54 -2.70 -3.05
CA MET A 41 -5.07 -3.85 -2.26
C MET A 41 -3.71 -4.36 -2.74
N SER A 42 -3.48 -4.41 -4.05
CA SER A 42 -2.19 -4.80 -4.63
C SER A 42 -1.07 -3.80 -4.29
N ALA A 43 -1.40 -2.50 -4.29
CA ALA A 43 -0.52 -1.43 -3.86
C ALA A 43 -0.17 -1.56 -2.36
N ALA A 44 -1.18 -1.77 -1.51
CA ALA A 44 -1.00 -1.98 -0.08
C ALA A 44 -0.11 -3.22 0.19
N ALA A 45 -0.30 -4.32 -0.54
CA ALA A 45 0.55 -5.52 -0.44
C ALA A 45 2.01 -5.19 -0.71
N THR A 46 2.27 -4.42 -1.76
CA THR A 46 3.62 -4.04 -2.17
C THR A 46 4.30 -3.16 -1.13
N ILE A 47 3.56 -2.19 -0.56
CA ILE A 47 4.03 -1.28 0.48
C ILE A 47 4.34 -2.05 1.78
N LEU A 48 3.43 -2.92 2.20
CA LEU A 48 3.59 -3.72 3.41
C LEU A 48 4.75 -4.71 3.27
N ARG A 49 4.86 -5.41 2.14
CA ARG A 49 5.97 -6.35 1.88
C ARG A 49 7.33 -5.64 1.91
N ARG A 50 7.40 -4.41 1.39
CA ARG A 50 8.62 -3.60 1.42
C ARG A 50 8.99 -3.10 2.81
N SER A 51 8.01 -2.88 3.68
CA SER A 51 8.21 -2.27 5.00
C SER A 51 8.41 -3.31 6.11
N PHE A 52 7.74 -4.46 6.01
CA PHE A 52 7.68 -5.47 7.07
C PHE A 52 8.11 -6.88 6.62
N GLY A 53 8.50 -7.05 5.36
CA GLY A 53 8.71 -8.36 4.76
C GLY A 53 7.39 -9.07 4.43
N GLU A 54 7.48 -10.26 3.86
CA GLU A 54 6.32 -11.01 3.36
C GLU A 54 5.41 -11.50 4.50
N GLU A 55 5.98 -12.11 5.53
CA GLU A 55 5.21 -12.62 6.67
C GLU A 55 4.53 -11.50 7.47
N GLY A 56 5.24 -10.38 7.68
CA GLY A 56 4.68 -9.20 8.35
C GLY A 56 3.55 -8.56 7.54
N ALA A 57 3.66 -8.54 6.21
CA ALA A 57 2.59 -8.06 5.33
C ALA A 57 1.34 -8.95 5.40
N LEU A 58 1.51 -10.27 5.37
CA LEU A 58 0.41 -11.23 5.46
C LEU A 58 -0.32 -11.14 6.81
N ALA A 59 0.42 -11.03 7.92
CA ALA A 59 -0.18 -10.87 9.25
C ALA A 59 -1.04 -9.60 9.34
N LEU A 60 -0.51 -8.47 8.87
CA LEU A 60 -1.22 -7.18 8.90
C LEU A 60 -2.44 -7.18 7.98
N MET A 61 -2.34 -7.77 6.78
CA MET A 61 -3.47 -7.91 5.86
C MET A 61 -4.56 -8.81 6.43
N THR A 62 -4.19 -9.92 7.06
CA THR A 62 -5.13 -10.85 7.70
C THR A 62 -5.87 -10.16 8.84
N GLN A 63 -5.15 -9.43 9.70
CA GLN A 63 -5.76 -8.67 10.80
C GLN A 63 -6.70 -7.57 10.29
N ALA A 64 -6.33 -6.87 9.20
CA ALA A 64 -7.17 -5.85 8.58
C ALA A 64 -8.48 -6.45 8.03
N LEU A 65 -8.42 -7.61 7.38
CA LEU A 65 -9.60 -8.32 6.88
C LEU A 65 -10.50 -8.82 8.01
N ASP A 66 -9.91 -9.37 9.07
CA ASP A 66 -10.67 -9.84 10.25
C ASP A 66 -11.42 -8.67 10.92
N THR A 67 -10.71 -7.57 11.17
CA THR A 67 -11.29 -6.34 11.76
C THR A 67 -12.42 -5.78 10.89
N THR A 68 -12.21 -5.72 9.58
CA THR A 68 -13.22 -5.22 8.63
C THR A 68 -14.43 -6.16 8.58
N GLY A 69 -14.22 -7.49 8.60
CA GLY A 69 -15.28 -8.48 8.62
C GLY A 69 -16.10 -8.47 9.91
N VAL A 70 -15.47 -8.20 11.06
CA VAL A 70 -16.17 -7.98 12.34
C VAL A 70 -17.02 -6.72 12.27
N ALA A 71 -16.47 -5.59 11.82
CA ALA A 71 -17.20 -4.33 11.68
C ALA A 71 -18.40 -4.45 10.73
N TRP A 72 -18.23 -5.12 9.59
CA TRP A 72 -19.31 -5.32 8.62
C TRP A 72 -20.44 -6.19 9.18
N ARG A 73 -20.10 -7.27 9.91
CA ARG A 73 -21.10 -8.11 10.60
C ARG A 73 -21.83 -7.30 11.66
N ALA A 74 -21.12 -6.47 12.43
CA ALA A 74 -21.72 -5.59 13.42
C ALA A 74 -22.73 -4.60 12.80
N THR A 75 -22.42 -4.05 11.61
CA THR A 75 -23.36 -3.16 10.88
C THR A 75 -24.55 -3.87 10.25
N ARG A 76 -24.54 -5.20 10.12
CA ARG A 76 -25.67 -5.99 9.57
C ARG A 76 -26.54 -6.66 10.64
N CYS A 77 -26.07 -6.73 11.88
CA CYS A 77 -26.81 -7.30 13.01
C CYS A 77 -27.50 -6.24 13.90
N ASN A 78 -27.42 -4.96 13.50
CA ASN A 78 -28.13 -3.83 14.12
C ASN A 78 -29.06 -3.17 13.08
#